data_AF-A0A2G4SFP9-F1
#
_entry.id   AF-A0A2G4SFP9-F1
#
_cell.length_a   1.000
_cell.length_b   1.000
_cell.length_c   1.000
_cell.angle_alpha   90.00
_cell.angle_beta   90.00
_cell.angle_gamma   90.00
#
_symmetry.space_group_name_H-M   'P 1'
#
loop_
_entity.id
_entity.type
_entity.pdbx_description
1 polymer ?
#
loop_
_entity_poly.entity_id
_entity_poly.type
_entity_poly.pdbx_seq_one_letter_code
_entity_poly.pdbx_strand_id
1 'polypeptide(L)'
;MDTTPIDFSVEVEKTTKIDNESVPLDKVVQENIHIENLTIDEFEAKFDALLGTVDAFNKQLLKEIVDILKARAEQGIVIHEIKEQLGGRYADEDIIAAIDKLTNHSSPLILQVGSVYPRCVLVPYASDWVIDANVANTADNESGRSKIARSSYKNLARKQLIVPNLWTDINGSLTPVLFNSYAEAIVEFILKRPGTTKAAIHRNFSTSFSRKEVHDILEILVKSKVLREVKIIMSGYRKPSVFTKTRYSQCTTKTTGIDAFAQSCYWATDDFYHKIGQ
;
A
#
# COMPACT_ATOMS: atom_id res chain seq x y z
N MET A 1 -0.86 8.05 54.49
CA MET A 1 -1.24 8.28 53.08
C MET A 1 0.03 8.05 52.28
N ASP A 2 0.20 6.84 51.77
CA ASP A 2 1.40 6.45 51.02
C ASP A 2 1.20 6.80 49.54
N THR A 3 1.84 7.88 49.10
CA THR A 3 2.03 8.19 47.69
C THR A 3 3.29 7.50 47.22
N THR A 4 3.18 6.25 46.78
CA THR A 4 4.24 5.61 46.01
C THR A 4 4.28 6.28 44.62
N PRO A 5 5.44 6.83 44.20
CA PRO A 5 5.57 7.39 42.86
C PRO A 5 5.48 6.24 41.86
N ILE A 6 4.59 6.37 40.89
CA ILE A 6 4.48 5.46 39.75
C ILE A 6 5.69 5.75 38.86
N ASP A 7 6.62 4.80 38.84
CA ASP A 7 7.78 4.82 37.96
C ASP A 7 7.31 4.55 36.51
N PHE A 8 7.46 5.55 35.64
CA PHE A 8 7.28 5.42 34.19
C PHE A 8 8.63 5.16 33.53
N SER A 9 9.34 4.14 33.98
CA SER A 9 10.54 3.64 33.32
C SER A 9 10.11 2.79 32.12
N VAL A 10 9.88 3.45 30.98
CA VAL A 10 9.84 2.78 29.68
C VAL A 10 11.28 2.42 29.35
N GLU A 11 11.66 1.16 29.57
CA GLU A 11 12.88 0.60 29.01
C GLU A 11 12.74 0.53 27.49
N VAL A 12 13.15 1.61 26.81
CA VAL A 12 13.38 1.58 25.38
C VAL A 12 14.68 0.82 25.17
N GLU A 13 14.57 -0.47 24.83
CA GLU A 13 15.71 -1.22 24.28
C GLU A 13 16.26 -0.42 23.10
N LYS A 14 17.47 0.13 23.28
CA LYS A 14 18.23 0.77 22.22
C LYS A 14 18.56 -0.29 21.18
N THR A 15 17.73 -0.36 20.15
CA THR A 15 17.91 -1.29 19.04
C THR A 15 19.18 -0.91 18.29
N THR A 16 20.01 -1.92 18.10
CA THR A 16 21.25 -1.94 17.32
C THR A 16 21.06 -1.32 15.94
N LYS A 17 22.12 -0.65 15.48
CA LYS A 17 22.28 0.04 14.19
C LYS A 17 21.48 -0.64 13.06
N ILE A 18 20.51 0.10 12.52
CA ILE A 18 19.77 -0.28 11.32
C ILE A 18 20.71 -0.11 10.13
N ASP A 19 20.84 -1.14 9.29
CA ASP A 19 21.65 -1.09 8.07
C ASP A 19 21.18 0.07 7.16
N ASN A 20 22.13 0.93 6.80
CA ASN A 20 21.91 2.26 6.23
C ASN A 20 21.79 2.30 4.69
N GLU A 21 21.37 1.22 4.03
CA GLU A 21 21.05 1.32 2.60
C GLU A 21 19.66 1.95 2.42
N SER A 22 19.60 3.27 2.20
CA SER A 22 18.37 3.96 1.79
C SER A 22 18.16 3.86 0.29
N VAL A 23 16.98 3.43 -0.14
CA VAL A 23 16.57 3.54 -1.55
C VAL A 23 16.10 4.97 -1.80
N PRO A 24 16.69 5.70 -2.77
CA PRO A 24 16.23 7.04 -3.15
C PRO A 24 14.74 7.04 -3.46
N LEU A 25 14.02 8.07 -3.00
CA LEU A 25 12.56 8.20 -3.18
C LEU A 25 12.21 8.05 -4.67
N ASP A 26 12.95 8.74 -5.54
CA ASP A 26 12.80 8.67 -6.99
C ASP A 26 12.85 7.25 -7.56
N LYS A 27 13.68 6.35 -7.00
CA LYS A 27 13.75 4.95 -7.47
C LYS A 27 12.56 4.12 -7.01
N VAL A 28 11.97 4.44 -5.86
CA VAL A 28 10.78 3.74 -5.33
C VAL A 28 9.52 4.13 -6.12
N VAL A 29 9.47 5.37 -6.65
CA VAL A 29 8.29 5.85 -7.37
C VAL A 29 8.39 5.65 -8.90
N GLN A 30 9.60 5.50 -9.46
CA GLN A 30 9.83 5.34 -10.91
C GLN A 30 9.55 3.94 -11.49
N GLU A 31 9.18 2.95 -10.67
CA GLU A 31 8.66 1.70 -11.21
C GLU A 31 7.28 1.97 -11.83
N ASN A 32 7.27 2.37 -13.11
CA ASN A 32 6.07 2.41 -13.94
C ASN A 32 5.59 0.96 -14.09
N ILE A 33 4.83 0.49 -13.10
CA ILE A 33 4.22 -0.82 -13.14
C ILE A 33 3.24 -0.82 -14.31
N HIS A 34 3.64 -1.45 -15.41
CA HIS A 34 2.78 -1.62 -16.57
C HIS A 34 1.71 -2.65 -16.24
N ILE A 35 0.50 -2.18 -15.94
CA ILE A 35 -0.63 -3.06 -15.64
C ILE A 35 -1.33 -3.38 -16.96
N GLU A 36 -1.01 -4.54 -17.50
CA GLU A 36 -1.72 -5.09 -18.65
C GLU A 36 -3.15 -5.48 -18.25
N ASN A 37 -4.13 -5.19 -19.09
CA ASN A 37 -5.46 -5.78 -18.94
C ASN A 37 -5.36 -7.28 -19.30
N LEU A 38 -5.61 -8.15 -18.31
CA LEU A 38 -5.52 -9.61 -18.43
C LEU A 38 -6.90 -10.22 -18.49
N THR A 39 -7.12 -11.10 -19.46
CA THR A 39 -8.26 -12.03 -19.41
C THR A 39 -8.05 -13.08 -18.31
N ILE A 40 -9.12 -13.78 -17.94
CA ILE A 40 -9.03 -14.87 -16.95
C ILE A 40 -8.03 -15.94 -17.42
N ASP A 41 -8.06 -16.34 -18.69
CA ASP A 41 -7.15 -17.35 -19.23
C ASP A 41 -5.69 -16.89 -19.25
N GLU A 42 -5.44 -15.62 -19.62
CA GLU A 42 -4.10 -15.02 -19.58
C GLU A 42 -3.56 -14.93 -18.16
N PHE A 43 -4.43 -14.62 -17.19
CA PHE A 43 -4.09 -14.60 -15.77
C PHE A 43 -3.67 -15.98 -15.28
N GLU A 44 -4.47 -17.03 -15.55
CA GLU A 44 -4.15 -18.39 -15.08
C GLU A 44 -2.84 -18.88 -15.68
N ALA A 45 -2.57 -18.62 -16.97
CA ALA A 45 -1.32 -18.99 -17.60
C ALA A 45 -0.10 -18.30 -16.94
N LYS A 46 -0.20 -17.00 -16.64
CA LYS A 46 0.86 -16.25 -15.95
C LYS A 46 1.02 -16.71 -14.49
N PHE A 47 -0.08 -17.03 -13.82
CA PHE A 47 -0.06 -17.54 -12.46
C PHE A 47 0.58 -18.93 -12.38
N ASP A 48 0.21 -19.85 -13.27
CA ASP A 48 0.83 -21.18 -13.34
C ASP A 48 2.33 -21.11 -13.63
N ALA A 49 2.76 -20.19 -14.50
CA ALA A 49 4.18 -19.93 -14.73
C ALA A 49 4.89 -19.47 -13.45
N LEU A 50 4.29 -18.56 -12.66
CA LEU A 50 4.81 -18.15 -11.37
C LEU A 50 4.91 -19.34 -10.41
N LEU A 51 3.87 -20.18 -10.32
CA LEU A 51 3.85 -21.36 -9.45
C LEU A 51 4.90 -22.43 -9.85
N GLY A 52 5.42 -22.39 -11.08
CA GLY A 52 6.52 -23.25 -11.53
C GLY A 52 7.89 -22.86 -10.98
N THR A 53 8.05 -21.62 -10.51
CA THR A 53 9.34 -21.07 -10.04
C THR A 53 9.51 -21.11 -8.52
N VAL A 54 8.44 -21.48 -7.81
CA VAL A 54 8.32 -21.31 -6.36
C VAL A 54 8.27 -22.68 -5.66
N ASP A 55 8.78 -22.75 -4.43
CA ASP A 55 8.76 -23.96 -3.61
C ASP A 55 7.33 -24.40 -3.24
N ALA A 56 7.19 -25.65 -2.78
CA ALA A 56 5.89 -26.26 -2.51
C ALA A 56 5.06 -25.50 -1.45
N PHE A 57 5.71 -24.91 -0.43
CA PHE A 57 5.02 -24.18 0.63
C PHE A 57 4.44 -22.87 0.08
N ASN A 58 5.28 -22.06 -0.55
CA ASN A 58 4.84 -20.80 -1.15
C ASN A 58 3.85 -21.03 -2.30
N LYS A 59 3.98 -22.13 -3.06
CA LYS A 59 3.01 -22.53 -4.09
C LYS A 59 1.62 -22.77 -3.51
N GLN A 60 1.52 -23.44 -2.36
CA GLN A 60 0.25 -23.68 -1.68
C GLN A 60 -0.35 -22.37 -1.16
N LEU A 61 0.46 -21.53 -0.50
CA LEU A 61 0.02 -20.22 0.00
C LEU A 61 -0.52 -19.32 -1.11
N LEU A 62 0.22 -19.20 -2.22
CA LEU A 62 -0.19 -18.38 -3.36
C LEU A 62 -1.52 -18.85 -3.96
N LYS A 63 -1.72 -20.17 -4.09
CA LYS A 63 -3.00 -20.74 -4.57
C LYS A 63 -4.15 -20.36 -3.66
N GLU A 64 -3.99 -20.56 -2.36
CA GLU A 64 -5.06 -20.24 -1.39
C GLU A 64 -5.40 -18.74 -1.39
N ILE A 65 -4.40 -17.86 -1.47
CA ILE A 65 -4.64 -16.41 -1.57
C ILE A 65 -5.40 -16.08 -2.86
N VAL A 66 -5.01 -16.65 -4.00
CA VAL A 66 -5.68 -16.41 -5.28
C VAL A 66 -7.11 -16.95 -5.27
N ASP A 67 -7.36 -18.12 -4.68
CA ASP A 67 -8.71 -18.69 -4.55
C ASP A 67 -9.61 -17.81 -3.67
N ILE A 68 -9.10 -17.29 -2.55
CA ILE A 68 -9.80 -16.30 -1.71
C ILE A 68 -10.17 -15.05 -2.52
N LEU A 69 -9.25 -14.56 -3.36
CA LEU A 69 -9.48 -13.38 -4.19
C LEU A 69 -10.48 -13.65 -5.31
N LYS A 70 -10.43 -14.83 -5.97
CA LYS A 70 -11.42 -15.26 -6.97
C LYS A 70 -12.83 -15.30 -6.37
N ALA A 71 -12.97 -15.77 -5.13
CA ALA A 71 -14.27 -15.82 -4.45
C ALA A 71 -14.88 -14.42 -4.16
N ARG A 72 -14.06 -13.37 -4.09
CA ARG A 72 -14.50 -11.98 -3.87
C ARG A 72 -14.59 -11.15 -5.16
N ALA A 73 -13.94 -11.59 -6.23
CA ALA A 73 -13.96 -10.98 -7.56
C ALA A 73 -13.75 -9.44 -7.50
N GLU A 74 -14.69 -8.67 -8.04
CA GLU A 74 -14.63 -7.21 -8.18
C GLU A 74 -14.65 -6.47 -6.84
N GLN A 75 -15.17 -7.07 -5.76
CA GLN A 75 -15.25 -6.38 -4.46
C GLN A 75 -13.87 -6.18 -3.81
N GLY A 76 -12.92 -7.06 -4.13
CA GLY A 76 -11.64 -7.16 -3.44
C GLY A 76 -11.76 -7.52 -1.96
N ILE A 77 -10.61 -7.66 -1.32
CA ILE A 77 -10.51 -8.06 0.08
C ILE A 77 -9.34 -7.37 0.78
N VAL A 78 -9.48 -7.05 2.07
CA VAL A 78 -8.40 -6.46 2.87
C VAL A 78 -7.49 -7.54 3.46
N ILE A 79 -6.20 -7.24 3.63
CA ILE A 79 -5.17 -8.22 4.04
C ILE A 79 -5.52 -8.96 5.36
N HIS A 80 -6.13 -8.29 6.33
CA HIS A 80 -6.52 -8.94 7.59
C HIS A 80 -7.65 -9.96 7.41
N GLU A 81 -8.58 -9.76 6.47
CA GLU A 81 -9.62 -10.73 6.13
C GLU A 81 -9.05 -11.93 5.35
N ILE A 82 -7.99 -11.71 4.54
CA ILE A 82 -7.23 -12.82 3.93
C ILE A 82 -6.63 -13.70 5.02
N LYS A 83 -5.94 -13.10 6.00
CA LYS A 83 -5.36 -13.82 7.15
C LYS A 83 -6.42 -14.61 7.93
N GLU A 84 -7.60 -14.02 8.15
CA GLU A 84 -8.72 -14.69 8.82
C GLU A 84 -9.18 -15.93 8.04
N GLN A 85 -9.34 -15.82 6.71
CA GLN A 85 -9.74 -16.95 5.86
C GLN A 85 -8.66 -18.03 5.73
N LEU A 86 -7.38 -17.67 5.82
CA LEU A 86 -6.28 -18.64 5.88
C LEU A 86 -6.26 -19.43 7.22
N GLY A 87 -7.01 -18.98 8.23
CA GLY A 87 -7.19 -19.71 9.49
C GLY A 87 -5.92 -19.78 10.35
N GLY A 88 -5.01 -18.82 10.21
CA GLY A 88 -3.76 -18.77 10.98
C GLY A 88 -2.72 -19.84 10.63
N ARG A 89 -2.86 -20.51 9.47
CA ARG A 89 -1.93 -21.55 9.00
C ARG A 89 -0.56 -21.02 8.57
N TYR A 90 -0.46 -19.73 8.29
CA TYR A 90 0.74 -19.06 7.78
C TYR A 90 1.12 -17.90 8.68
N ALA A 91 2.42 -17.58 8.75
CA ALA A 91 2.89 -16.41 9.48
C ALA A 91 2.57 -15.12 8.71
N ASP A 92 2.49 -14.00 9.42
CA ASP A 92 2.13 -12.71 8.81
C ASP A 92 3.17 -12.27 7.78
N GLU A 93 4.45 -12.56 8.04
CA GLU A 93 5.56 -12.33 7.14
C GLU A 93 5.39 -13.08 5.81
N ASP A 94 4.95 -14.33 5.86
CA ASP A 94 4.76 -15.17 4.66
C ASP A 94 3.60 -14.64 3.81
N ILE A 95 2.49 -14.23 4.47
CA ILE A 95 1.32 -13.66 3.79
C ILE A 95 1.69 -12.37 3.06
N ILE A 96 2.42 -11.47 3.72
CA ILE A 96 2.85 -10.20 3.10
C ILE A 96 3.83 -10.48 1.97
N ALA A 97 4.81 -11.37 2.16
CA ALA A 97 5.75 -11.72 1.11
C ALA A 97 5.06 -12.35 -0.12
N ALA A 98 4.01 -13.15 0.10
CA ALA A 98 3.20 -13.71 -0.99
C ALA A 98 2.41 -12.64 -1.75
N ILE A 99 1.79 -11.69 -1.05
CA ILE A 99 1.09 -10.55 -1.66
C ILE A 99 2.07 -9.66 -2.43
N ASP A 100 3.24 -9.37 -1.88
CA ASP A 100 4.29 -8.60 -2.54
C ASP A 100 4.79 -9.30 -3.81
N LYS A 101 4.97 -10.63 -3.78
CA LYS A 101 5.33 -11.41 -4.97
C LYS A 101 4.27 -11.31 -6.08
N LEU A 102 2.98 -11.32 -5.73
CA LEU A 102 1.88 -11.21 -6.69
C LEU A 102 1.70 -9.78 -7.23
N THR A 103 2.03 -8.78 -6.42
CA THR A 103 1.92 -7.36 -6.77
C THR A 103 3.10 -6.91 -7.64
N ASN A 104 4.33 -7.32 -7.29
CA ASN A 104 5.58 -6.91 -7.93
C ASN A 104 6.09 -7.92 -8.98
N HIS A 105 5.25 -8.85 -9.42
CA HIS A 105 5.57 -9.72 -10.54
C HIS A 105 5.77 -8.89 -11.82
N SER A 106 6.58 -9.38 -12.77
CA SER A 106 6.88 -8.68 -14.04
C SER A 106 5.63 -8.24 -14.81
N SER A 107 4.54 -8.99 -14.63
CA SER A 107 3.17 -8.57 -14.88
C SER A 107 2.40 -8.73 -13.58
N PRO A 108 1.96 -7.64 -12.92
CA PRO A 108 1.18 -7.72 -11.69
C PRO A 108 -0.01 -8.63 -11.87
N LEU A 109 -0.25 -9.48 -10.88
CA LEU A 109 -1.41 -10.37 -10.84
C LEU A 109 -2.49 -9.85 -9.88
N ILE A 110 -2.06 -9.07 -8.88
CA ILE A 110 -2.91 -8.39 -7.91
C ILE A 110 -2.65 -6.88 -7.98
N LEU A 111 -3.72 -6.10 -7.79
CA LEU A 111 -3.66 -4.67 -7.55
C LEU A 111 -4.15 -4.34 -6.15
N GLN A 112 -3.53 -3.35 -5.52
CA GLN A 112 -4.02 -2.74 -4.29
C GLN A 112 -4.83 -1.48 -4.61
N VAL A 113 -6.14 -1.55 -4.43
CA VAL A 113 -7.12 -0.53 -4.84
C VAL A 113 -8.04 -0.11 -3.69
N GLY A 114 -8.91 0.88 -3.92
CA GLY A 114 -9.94 1.31 -2.98
C GLY A 114 -9.68 2.68 -2.36
N SER A 115 -10.75 3.42 -2.04
CA SER A 115 -10.64 4.79 -1.48
C SER A 115 -10.55 4.81 0.06
N VAL A 116 -11.30 3.92 0.72
CA VAL A 116 -11.45 3.90 2.18
C VAL A 116 -10.49 2.93 2.87
N TYR A 117 -10.21 1.78 2.25
CA TYR A 117 -9.26 0.79 2.75
C TYR A 117 -8.53 0.17 1.54
N PRO A 118 -7.21 -0.08 1.64
CA PRO A 118 -6.47 -0.79 0.60
C PRO A 118 -6.98 -2.22 0.50
N ARG A 119 -7.50 -2.59 -0.67
CA ARG A 119 -8.05 -3.90 -1.00
C ARG A 119 -7.20 -4.55 -2.06
N CYS A 120 -6.94 -5.83 -1.91
CA CYS A 120 -6.34 -6.66 -2.95
C CYS A 120 -7.45 -7.13 -3.91
N VAL A 121 -7.23 -6.94 -5.21
CA VAL A 121 -8.10 -7.38 -6.30
C VAL A 121 -7.25 -8.03 -7.38
N LEU A 122 -7.72 -9.12 -8.01
CA LEU A 122 -7.02 -9.71 -9.17
C LEU A 122 -7.17 -8.79 -10.38
N VAL A 123 -6.14 -8.68 -11.22
CA VAL A 123 -6.19 -7.84 -12.43
C VAL A 123 -7.42 -8.08 -13.31
N PRO A 124 -7.88 -9.33 -13.58
CA PRO A 124 -9.07 -9.57 -14.40
C PRO A 124 -10.37 -8.98 -13.81
N TYR A 125 -10.43 -8.72 -12.50
CA TYR A 125 -11.58 -8.17 -11.80
C TYR A 125 -11.39 -6.69 -11.41
N ALA A 126 -10.33 -6.05 -11.91
CA ALA A 126 -9.96 -4.71 -11.47
C ALA A 126 -10.70 -3.58 -12.21
N SER A 127 -11.54 -3.88 -13.20
CA SER A 127 -12.19 -2.90 -14.09
C SER A 127 -12.91 -1.77 -13.35
N ASP A 128 -13.54 -2.08 -12.21
CA ASP A 128 -14.31 -1.10 -11.42
C ASP A 128 -13.42 -0.12 -10.63
N TRP A 129 -12.12 -0.41 -10.53
CA TRP A 129 -11.17 0.33 -9.71
C TRP A 129 -10.13 1.09 -10.52
N VAL A 130 -10.09 0.88 -11.82
CA VAL A 130 -9.04 1.37 -12.72
C VAL A 130 -9.64 2.06 -13.93
N ILE A 131 -8.85 2.93 -14.55
CA ILE A 131 -9.20 3.59 -15.80
C ILE A 131 -8.51 2.83 -16.94
N ASP A 132 -9.29 2.36 -17.91
CA ASP A 132 -8.73 1.84 -19.16
C ASP A 132 -8.36 3.00 -20.08
N ALA A 133 -7.06 3.24 -20.23
CA ALA A 133 -6.53 4.32 -21.05
C ALA A 133 -6.79 4.14 -22.55
N ASN A 134 -7.17 2.94 -23.01
CA ASN A 134 -7.45 2.68 -24.43
C ASN A 134 -8.81 3.21 -24.89
N VAL A 135 -9.78 3.40 -23.98
CA VAL A 135 -11.16 3.76 -24.34
C VAL A 135 -11.23 5.16 -24.96
N ALA A 136 -10.28 6.06 -24.64
CA ALA A 136 -10.21 7.38 -25.25
C ALA A 136 -9.87 7.36 -26.76
N ASN A 137 -9.30 6.26 -27.27
CA ASN A 137 -8.93 6.13 -28.68
C ASN A 137 -10.02 5.49 -29.55
N THR A 138 -11.05 4.86 -28.97
CA THR A 138 -12.14 4.22 -29.73
C THR A 138 -13.31 5.16 -30.02
N ALA A 139 -13.41 6.30 -29.33
CA ALA A 139 -14.49 7.27 -29.51
C ALA A 139 -14.34 8.19 -30.75
N ASP A 140 -13.17 8.27 -31.38
CA ASP A 140 -12.92 9.15 -32.54
C ASP A 140 -13.38 8.57 -33.90
N ASN A 141 -14.09 7.43 -33.92
CA ASN A 141 -14.66 6.86 -35.15
C ASN A 141 -16.12 7.24 -35.40
N GLU A 142 -16.79 7.97 -34.52
CA GLU A 142 -18.12 8.52 -34.79
C GLU A 142 -18.21 10.03 -34.53
N SER A 143 -18.41 10.76 -35.63
CA SER A 143 -18.70 12.20 -35.75
C SER A 143 -17.49 13.13 -35.85
N GLY A 144 -17.32 13.68 -37.06
CA GLY A 144 -16.31 14.67 -37.34
C GLY A 144 -16.56 16.00 -36.63
N ARG A 145 -15.54 16.50 -35.92
CA ARG A 145 -15.16 17.92 -35.89
C ARG A 145 -13.86 18.11 -35.09
N SER A 146 -13.03 19.04 -35.58
CA SER A 146 -11.81 19.60 -34.99
C SER A 146 -10.50 18.83 -35.22
N LYS A 147 -9.86 19.15 -36.36
CA LYS A 147 -8.43 18.93 -36.59
C LYS A 147 -7.62 19.90 -35.75
N ILE A 148 -7.40 19.59 -34.48
CA ILE A 148 -6.25 20.12 -33.74
C ILE A 148 -5.17 19.04 -33.80
N ALA A 149 -3.99 19.42 -34.25
CA ALA A 149 -2.87 18.53 -34.52
C ALA A 149 -2.40 17.78 -33.25
N ARG A 150 -3.00 16.62 -32.96
CA ARG A 150 -2.46 15.60 -32.05
C ARG A 150 -1.35 14.80 -32.75
N SER A 151 -0.24 15.45 -33.09
CA SER A 151 0.89 14.76 -33.74
C SER A 151 1.89 14.12 -32.76
N SER A 152 1.63 14.14 -31.45
CA SER A 152 2.63 13.72 -30.44
C SER A 152 2.32 12.42 -29.67
N TYR A 153 1.22 11.72 -29.97
CA TYR A 153 0.79 10.55 -29.19
C TYR A 153 0.90 9.22 -29.94
N LYS A 154 1.68 9.16 -31.03
CA LYS A 154 1.78 7.97 -31.92
C LYS A 154 2.41 6.73 -31.28
N ASN A 155 2.81 6.77 -30.00
CA ASN A 155 3.34 5.63 -29.26
C ASN A 155 2.37 5.07 -28.18
N LEU A 156 1.12 5.53 -28.10
CA LEU A 156 0.11 5.07 -27.13
C LEU A 156 -0.46 3.65 -27.39
N ALA A 157 0.31 2.78 -28.03
CA ALA A 157 -0.04 1.37 -28.09
C ALA A 157 0.40 0.71 -26.79
N ARG A 158 -0.54 0.45 -25.88
CA ARG A 158 -0.61 -0.77 -25.04
C ARG A 158 -1.79 -0.70 -24.06
N LYS A 159 -2.49 -1.82 -23.92
CA LYS A 159 -3.52 -2.18 -22.91
C LYS A 159 -3.11 -1.77 -21.49
N GLN A 160 -3.38 -0.54 -21.08
CA GLN A 160 -2.97 -0.04 -19.77
C GLN A 160 -4.17 0.26 -18.88
N LEU A 161 -4.26 -0.49 -17.79
CA LEU A 161 -5.12 -0.15 -16.67
C LEU A 161 -4.36 0.83 -15.77
N ILE A 162 -4.98 1.96 -15.47
CA ILE A 162 -4.40 3.00 -14.62
C ILE A 162 -5.14 3.02 -13.29
N VAL A 163 -4.42 2.87 -12.18
CA VAL A 163 -4.98 3.16 -10.85
C VAL A 163 -4.98 4.68 -10.66
N PRO A 164 -6.16 5.32 -10.52
CA PRO A 164 -6.25 6.77 -10.41
C PRO A 164 -5.70 7.25 -9.08
N ASN A 165 -4.64 8.06 -9.11
CA ASN A 165 -4.04 8.71 -7.94
C ASN A 165 -3.73 10.18 -8.29
N LEU A 166 -3.67 11.06 -7.27
CA LEU A 166 -3.41 12.49 -7.47
C LEU A 166 -2.05 12.84 -8.10
N TRP A 167 -1.10 11.92 -8.07
CA TRP A 167 0.24 12.10 -8.64
C TRP A 167 0.46 11.28 -9.91
N THR A 168 -0.58 10.66 -10.47
CA THR A 168 -0.51 9.98 -11.77
C THR A 168 -1.24 10.79 -12.83
N ASP A 169 -0.59 10.99 -13.98
CA ASP A 169 -1.17 11.67 -15.14
C ASP A 169 -2.20 10.76 -15.84
N ILE A 170 -2.98 11.32 -16.77
CA ILE A 170 -3.93 10.61 -17.64
C ILE A 170 -3.27 9.48 -18.44
N ASN A 171 -1.95 9.56 -18.65
CA ASN A 171 -1.16 8.54 -19.33
C ASN A 171 -0.67 7.43 -18.37
N GLY A 172 -1.07 7.46 -17.09
CA GLY A 172 -0.61 6.53 -16.05
C GLY A 172 0.81 6.79 -15.57
N SER A 173 1.45 7.86 -16.05
CA SER A 173 2.81 8.22 -15.67
C SER A 173 2.83 8.99 -14.35
N LEU A 174 3.81 8.70 -13.50
CA LEU A 174 4.06 9.48 -12.29
C LEU A 174 4.38 10.94 -12.64
N THR A 175 3.80 11.88 -11.90
CA THR A 175 4.19 13.29 -11.86
C THR A 175 5.02 13.53 -10.58
N PRO A 176 6.37 13.50 -10.63
CA PRO A 176 7.21 13.51 -9.43
C PRO A 176 7.04 14.76 -8.57
N VAL A 177 6.83 15.93 -9.20
CA VAL A 177 6.68 17.21 -8.50
C VAL A 177 5.46 17.19 -7.57
N LEU A 178 4.34 16.62 -8.03
CA LEU A 178 3.12 16.50 -7.23
C LEU A 178 3.36 15.52 -6.08
N PHE A 179 3.92 14.35 -6.37
CA PHE A 179 4.22 13.34 -5.36
C PHE A 179 5.13 13.90 -4.26
N ASN A 180 6.24 14.53 -4.63
CA ASN A 180 7.22 15.10 -3.68
C ASN A 180 6.58 16.20 -2.82
N SER A 181 5.78 17.07 -3.42
CA SER A 181 5.06 18.12 -2.68
C SER A 181 4.08 17.53 -1.64
N TYR A 182 3.39 16.44 -1.98
CA TYR A 182 2.47 15.77 -1.08
C TYR A 182 3.20 14.99 0.03
N ALA A 183 4.29 14.31 -0.33
CA ALA A 183 5.16 13.61 0.60
C ALA A 183 5.78 14.57 1.63
N GLU A 184 6.29 15.71 1.18
CA GLU A 184 6.80 16.80 2.02
C GLU A 184 5.75 17.30 3.00
N ALA A 185 4.53 17.60 2.54
CA ALA A 185 3.45 18.07 3.41
C ALA A 185 3.11 17.07 4.52
N ILE A 186 3.10 15.77 4.22
CA ILE A 186 2.86 14.72 5.22
C ILE A 186 4.03 14.62 6.20
N VAL A 187 5.27 14.69 5.72
CA VAL A 187 6.46 14.67 6.58
C VAL A 187 6.48 15.90 7.51
N GLU A 188 6.21 17.10 6.99
CA GLU A 188 6.13 18.33 7.79
C GLU A 188 5.08 18.21 8.90
N PHE A 189 3.93 17.61 8.59
CA PHE A 189 2.90 17.33 9.59
C PHE A 189 3.39 16.39 10.69
N ILE A 190 4.11 15.32 10.33
CA ILE A 190 4.68 14.35 11.28
C ILE A 190 5.78 15.00 12.13
N LEU A 191 6.59 15.89 11.56
CA LEU A 191 7.62 16.63 12.30
C LEU A 191 7.02 17.54 13.37
N LYS A 192 5.91 18.22 13.05
CA LYS A 192 5.17 19.04 14.02
C LYS A 192 4.49 18.20 15.12
N ARG A 193 4.17 16.94 14.83
CA ARG A 193 3.45 16.02 15.73
C ARG A 193 4.03 14.60 15.65
N PRO A 194 5.20 14.35 16.28
CA PRO A 194 5.83 13.03 16.24
C PRO A 194 4.97 11.98 16.94
N GLY A 195 4.93 10.76 16.41
CA GLY A 195 4.09 9.67 16.91
C GLY A 195 2.62 9.79 16.53
N THR A 196 2.31 10.58 15.50
CA THR A 196 0.95 10.68 14.97
C THR A 196 0.51 9.37 14.31
N THR A 197 -0.78 9.04 14.44
CA THR A 197 -1.35 7.82 13.88
C THR A 197 -1.74 8.01 12.41
N LYS A 198 -1.75 6.92 11.63
CA LYS A 198 -2.27 6.93 10.24
C LYS A 198 -3.65 7.60 10.13
N ALA A 199 -4.54 7.31 11.09
CA ALA A 199 -5.88 7.88 11.14
C ALA A 199 -5.87 9.39 11.41
N ALA A 200 -4.97 9.88 12.26
CA ALA A 200 -4.83 11.30 12.54
C ALA A 200 -4.25 12.06 11.33
N ILE A 201 -3.28 11.47 10.63
CA ILE A 201 -2.77 12.01 9.36
C ILE A 201 -3.91 12.13 8.36
N HIS A 202 -4.64 11.04 8.10
CA HIS A 202 -5.77 11.07 7.17
C HIS A 202 -6.83 12.11 7.57
N ARG A 203 -7.18 12.26 8.85
CA ARG A 203 -8.14 13.29 9.30
C ARG A 203 -7.68 14.72 9.01
N ASN A 204 -6.38 14.98 9.05
CA ASN A 204 -5.84 16.31 8.72
C ASN A 204 -5.87 16.57 7.21
N PHE A 205 -5.79 15.50 6.42
CA PHE A 205 -5.61 15.53 4.98
C PHE A 205 -6.85 15.05 4.20
N SER A 206 -7.97 14.81 4.87
CA SER A 206 -9.15 14.12 4.30
C SER A 206 -9.85 14.90 3.19
N THR A 207 -9.62 16.21 3.11
CA THR A 207 -10.13 17.04 2.00
C THR A 207 -9.29 16.91 0.74
N SER A 208 -8.02 16.56 0.89
CA SER A 208 -7.05 16.56 -0.21
C SER A 208 -6.73 15.16 -0.69
N PHE A 209 -6.74 14.15 0.19
CA PHE A 209 -6.31 12.79 -0.11
C PHE A 209 -7.32 11.76 0.34
N SER A 210 -7.46 10.69 -0.45
CA SER A 210 -8.12 9.47 -0.02
C SER A 210 -7.28 8.70 1.00
N ARG A 211 -7.90 7.75 1.71
CA ARG A 211 -7.18 6.96 2.73
C ARG A 211 -6.15 6.02 2.13
N LYS A 212 -6.41 5.51 0.91
CA LYS A 212 -5.41 4.77 0.13
C LYS A 212 -4.25 5.65 -0.25
N GLU A 213 -4.48 6.86 -0.74
CA GLU A 213 -3.36 7.73 -1.14
C GLU A 213 -2.46 8.09 0.04
N VAL A 214 -3.04 8.40 1.20
CA VAL A 214 -2.27 8.57 2.43
C VAL A 214 -1.52 7.30 2.80
N HIS A 215 -2.10 6.11 2.56
CA HIS A 215 -1.41 4.84 2.80
C HIS A 215 -0.20 4.68 1.87
N ASP A 216 -0.39 4.88 0.57
CA ASP A 216 0.61 4.67 -0.46
C ASP A 216 1.81 5.62 -0.22
N ILE A 217 1.55 6.90 0.07
CA ILE A 217 2.61 7.87 0.40
C ILE A 217 3.36 7.43 1.67
N LEU A 218 2.66 7.04 2.73
CA LEU A 218 3.30 6.59 3.97
C LEU A 218 4.13 5.31 3.77
N GLU A 219 3.63 4.38 2.96
CA GLU A 219 4.36 3.15 2.62
C GLU A 219 5.64 3.47 1.87
N ILE A 220 5.58 4.34 0.85
CA ILE A 220 6.76 4.78 0.10
C ILE A 220 7.77 5.47 1.01
N LEU A 221 7.32 6.36 1.91
CA LEU A 221 8.17 7.07 2.86
C LEU A 221 8.83 6.16 3.91
N VAL A 222 8.16 5.07 4.30
CA VAL A 222 8.73 4.05 5.18
C VAL A 222 9.75 3.19 4.41
N LYS A 223 9.44 2.78 3.17
CA LYS A 223 10.35 2.02 2.30
C LYS A 223 11.63 2.81 1.98
N SER A 224 11.52 4.11 1.73
CA SER A 224 12.67 5.01 1.52
C SER A 224 13.43 5.37 2.81
N LYS A 225 13.01 4.82 3.96
CA LYS A 225 13.59 5.07 5.29
C LYS A 225 13.58 6.55 5.67
N VAL A 226 12.63 7.35 5.15
CA VAL A 226 12.40 8.74 5.57
C VAL A 226 11.63 8.75 6.89
N LEU A 227 10.60 7.90 6.98
CA LEU A 227 9.78 7.71 8.16
C LEU A 227 10.09 6.37 8.84
N ARG A 228 9.91 6.34 10.16
CA ARG A 228 9.87 5.13 10.98
C ARG A 228 8.42 4.84 11.35
N GLU A 229 7.97 3.62 11.07
CA GLU A 229 6.67 3.11 11.52
C GLU A 229 6.83 2.28 12.80
N VAL A 230 5.94 2.51 13.77
CA VAL A 230 5.74 1.59 14.91
C VAL A 230 4.28 1.17 14.91
N LYS A 231 4.05 -0.15 14.95
CA LYS A 231 2.72 -0.72 15.06
C LYS A 231 2.37 -0.96 16.52
N ILE A 232 1.25 -0.40 16.94
CA ILE A 232 0.64 -0.63 18.25
C ILE A 232 -0.45 -1.66 18.05
N ILE A 233 -0.26 -2.85 18.60
CA ILE A 233 -1.23 -3.95 18.55
C ILE A 233 -1.99 -3.95 19.87
N MET A 234 -3.32 -3.90 19.78
CA MET A 234 -4.22 -4.04 20.92
C MET A 234 -4.80 -5.45 20.95
N SER A 235 -4.33 -6.29 21.87
CA SER A 235 -4.89 -7.62 22.06
C SER A 235 -6.34 -7.52 22.56
N GLY A 236 -7.29 -8.09 21.80
CA GLY A 236 -8.70 -8.18 22.19
C GLY A 236 -9.41 -6.83 22.29
N TYR A 237 -9.44 -6.06 21.20
CA TYR A 237 -10.11 -4.76 21.17
C TYR A 237 -11.58 -4.86 21.64
N ARG A 238 -11.86 -4.27 22.81
CA ARG A 238 -13.22 -3.97 23.29
C ARG A 238 -13.40 -2.47 23.37
N LYS A 239 -14.60 -1.96 23.05
CA LYS A 239 -14.91 -0.53 23.16
C LYS A 239 -14.61 -0.06 24.60
N PRO A 240 -13.88 1.05 24.80
CA PRO A 240 -13.56 1.53 26.14
C PRO A 240 -14.83 1.80 26.93
N SER A 241 -14.85 1.25 28.14
CA SER A 241 -15.87 1.47 29.15
C SER A 241 -15.18 1.98 30.40
N VAL A 242 -15.87 2.79 31.19
CA VAL A 242 -15.38 3.29 32.49
C VAL A 242 -15.02 2.13 33.43
N PHE A 243 -15.56 0.94 33.19
CA PHE A 243 -15.33 -0.27 33.98
C PHE A 243 -14.32 -1.24 33.38
N THR A 244 -13.69 -0.93 32.24
CA THR A 244 -12.66 -1.83 31.68
C THR A 244 -11.34 -1.69 32.43
N LYS A 245 -10.73 -2.83 32.80
CA LYS A 245 -9.38 -2.90 33.38
C LYS A 245 -8.34 -2.26 32.46
N THR A 246 -7.19 -1.89 33.05
CA THR A 246 -6.00 -1.40 32.36
C THR A 246 -5.66 -2.29 31.16
N ARG A 247 -5.44 -1.67 30.01
CA ARG A 247 -5.11 -2.36 28.76
C ARG A 247 -3.60 -2.47 28.64
N TYR A 248 -3.16 -3.60 28.13
CA TYR A 248 -1.78 -3.78 27.70
C TYR A 248 -1.74 -3.65 26.18
N SER A 249 -1.00 -2.66 25.68
CA SER A 249 -0.68 -2.53 24.27
C SER A 249 0.71 -3.08 24.02
N GLN A 250 0.85 -3.86 22.96
CA GLN A 250 2.17 -4.29 22.51
C GLN A 250 2.63 -3.35 21.39
N CYS A 251 3.80 -2.76 21.56
CA CYS A 251 4.44 -1.97 20.52
C CYS A 251 5.43 -2.87 19.79
N THR A 252 5.29 -2.96 18.47
CA THR A 252 6.23 -3.69 17.62
C THR A 252 6.74 -2.79 16.51
N THR A 253 8.04 -2.90 16.24
CA THR A 253 8.68 -2.28 15.07
C THR A 253 8.56 -3.18 13.84
N LYS A 254 8.04 -4.41 13.99
CA LYS A 254 7.78 -5.29 12.85
C LYS A 254 6.67 -4.71 11.98
N THR A 255 7.02 -4.32 10.76
CA THR A 255 6.09 -3.83 9.74
C THR A 255 5.18 -4.95 9.22
N THR A 256 5.52 -6.22 9.45
CA THR A 256 4.82 -7.39 8.92
C THR A 256 3.59 -7.81 9.73
N GLY A 257 3.39 -7.32 10.94
CA GLY A 257 2.22 -7.73 11.74
C GLY A 257 0.89 -7.36 11.07
N ILE A 258 0.02 -8.36 10.86
CA ILE A 258 -1.34 -8.22 10.31
C ILE A 258 -2.34 -8.36 11.47
N ASP A 259 -2.97 -7.26 11.85
CA ASP A 259 -4.05 -7.26 12.85
C ASP A 259 -5.11 -6.22 12.48
N ALA A 260 -6.38 -6.56 12.64
CA ALA A 260 -7.51 -5.68 12.32
C ALA A 260 -7.54 -4.40 13.18
N PHE A 261 -6.95 -4.45 14.38
CA PHE A 261 -6.88 -3.37 15.35
C PHE A 261 -5.47 -2.81 15.52
N ALA A 262 -4.52 -3.18 14.64
CA ALA A 262 -3.21 -2.55 14.62
C ALA A 262 -3.33 -1.07 14.26
N GLN A 263 -2.62 -0.23 15.01
CA GLN A 263 -2.46 1.18 14.72
C GLN A 263 -1.02 1.48 14.38
N SER A 264 -0.80 2.01 13.19
CA SER A 264 0.51 2.51 12.77
C SER A 264 0.70 3.96 13.23
N CYS A 265 1.79 4.19 13.96
CA CYS A 265 2.28 5.51 14.35
C CYS A 265 3.58 5.82 13.62
N TYR A 266 3.80 7.10 13.30
CA TYR A 266 4.92 7.51 12.47
C TYR A 266 5.80 8.57 13.16
N TRP A 267 7.09 8.45 12.95
CA TRP A 267 8.12 9.42 13.34
C TRP A 267 9.02 9.69 12.14
N ALA A 268 9.53 10.91 12.01
CA ALA A 268 10.59 11.20 11.06
C ALA A 268 11.91 10.59 11.55
N THR A 269 12.75 10.13 10.61
CA THR A 269 14.13 9.71 10.92
C THR A 269 15.07 10.91 10.98
N ASP A 270 16.19 10.80 11.69
CA ASP A 270 17.11 11.93 11.91
C ASP A 270 17.68 12.50 10.59
N ASP A 271 17.81 11.67 9.54
CA ASP A 271 18.38 12.03 8.24
C ASP A 271 17.33 12.42 7.17
N PHE A 272 16.11 12.77 7.58
CA PHE A 272 15.01 12.94 6.63
C PHE A 272 15.26 14.04 5.57
N TYR A 273 15.89 15.16 5.94
CA TYR A 273 16.16 16.27 5.01
C TYR A 273 17.08 15.86 3.85
N HIS A 274 17.99 14.92 4.09
CA HIS A 274 18.90 14.42 3.05
C HIS A 274 18.24 13.43 2.09
N LYS A 275 17.09 12.86 2.47
CA LYS A 275 16.40 11.81 1.71
C LYS A 275 15.20 12.30 0.90
N ILE A 276 14.69 13.50 1.19
CA ILE A 276 13.55 14.11 0.48
C ILE A 276 14.02 15.02 -0.66
N GLY A 277 15.22 15.61 -0.55
CA GLY A 277 15.78 16.53 -1.55
C GLY A 277 16.72 15.91 -2.59
N GLN A 278 16.78 14.58 -2.68
CA GLN A 278 17.54 13.82 -3.70
C GLN A 278 16.60 13.14 -4.67
#